data_AF-A0A7S4I5U6-F1
#
_entry.id   AF-A0A7S4I5U6-F1
#
_cell.length_a   1.000
_cell.length_b   1.000
_cell.length_c   1.000
_cell.angle_alpha   90.00
_cell.angle_beta   90.00
_cell.angle_gamma   90.00
#
_symmetry.space_group_name_H-M   'P 1'
#
loop_
_entity.id
_entity.type
_entity.pdbx_description
1 polymer ?
#
loop_
_entity_poly.entity_id
_entity_poly.type
_entity_poly.pdbx_seq_one_letter_code
_entity_poly.pdbx_strand_id
1 'polypeptide(L)'
;KPEEVFIRAYGDVNKQINEGKNKNKSSIATGAVQWESACRAARQIRDPNYTLRMFYTDVRHAFPELALYMARRVEHQAGTVDMTSGITPADEYRRTVGALFCVYWLARIDMDGKRARCAP
;
A
#
# COMPACT_ATOMS: atom_id res chain seq x y z
N LYS A 1 -11.37 -24.46 3.00
CA LYS A 1 -11.40 -23.50 4.12
C LYS A 1 -10.68 -22.23 3.65
N PRO A 2 -11.32 -21.03 3.61
CA PRO A 2 -10.73 -19.81 3.02
C PRO A 2 -9.35 -19.43 3.61
N GLU A 3 -9.10 -19.79 4.87
CA GLU A 3 -7.83 -19.66 5.56
C GLU A 3 -6.68 -20.49 4.92
N GLU A 4 -6.97 -21.67 4.37
CA GLU A 4 -5.96 -22.51 3.70
C GLU A 4 -5.61 -21.98 2.31
N VAL A 5 -6.58 -21.37 1.61
CA VAL A 5 -6.35 -20.76 0.30
C VAL A 5 -5.46 -19.53 0.45
N PHE A 6 -5.69 -18.73 1.49
CA PHE A 6 -4.86 -17.57 1.82
C PHE A 6 -3.44 -17.99 2.20
N ILE A 7 -3.27 -19.02 3.05
CA ILE A 7 -1.95 -19.53 3.45
C ILE A 7 -1.19 -20.10 2.24
N ARG A 8 -1.88 -20.82 1.34
CA ARG A 8 -1.26 -21.40 0.14
C ARG A 8 -0.81 -20.32 -0.85
N ALA A 9 -1.68 -19.34 -1.14
CA ALA A 9 -1.32 -18.18 -1.94
C ALA A 9 -0.15 -17.40 -1.33
N TYR A 10 -0.10 -17.28 0.01
CA TYR A 10 1.03 -16.64 0.73
C TYR A 10 2.33 -17.46 0.68
N GLY A 11 2.24 -18.79 0.77
CA GLY A 11 3.40 -19.68 0.68
C GLY A 11 4.07 -19.61 -0.70
N ASP A 12 3.24 -19.58 -1.75
CA ASP A 12 3.71 -19.52 -3.13
C ASP A 12 4.36 -18.16 -3.45
N VAL A 13 3.81 -17.05 -2.94
CA VAL A 13 4.40 -15.71 -3.09
C VAL A 13 5.76 -15.61 -2.37
N ASN A 14 5.89 -16.15 -1.15
CA ASN A 14 7.15 -16.15 -0.41
C ASN A 14 8.25 -16.98 -1.10
N LYS A 15 7.88 -18.07 -1.78
CA LYS A 15 8.83 -18.90 -2.53
C LYS A 15 9.40 -18.13 -3.73
N GLN A 16 8.55 -17.42 -4.48
CA GLN A 16 8.97 -16.60 -5.62
C GLN A 16 9.86 -15.42 -5.20
N ILE A 17 9.59 -14.80 -4.05
CA ILE A 17 10.39 -13.67 -3.52
C ILE A 17 11.80 -14.12 -3.12
N ASN A 18 11.95 -15.30 -2.52
CA ASN A 18 13.24 -15.80 -2.08
C ASN A 18 14.11 -16.31 -3.24
N GLU A 19 13.51 -16.81 -4.31
CA GLU A 19 14.23 -17.22 -5.53
C GLU A 19 14.77 -16.02 -6.34
N GLY A 20 14.24 -14.81 -6.13
CA GLY A 20 14.68 -13.57 -6.80
C GLY A 20 15.77 -12.75 -6.09
N LYS A 21 16.13 -13.05 -4.83
CA LYS A 21 17.08 -12.26 -4.02
C LYS A 21 18.57 -12.50 -4.33
N ASN A 22 18.93 -12.75 -5.59
CA ASN A 22 20.33 -12.74 -6.01
C ASN A 22 20.50 -11.93 -7.30
N LYS A 23 20.57 -10.59 -7.13
CA LYS A 23 21.55 -9.68 -7.76
C LYS A 23 21.12 -8.21 -7.57
N ASN A 24 22.11 -7.41 -7.16
CA ASN A 24 22.18 -5.95 -7.26
C ASN A 24 21.51 -5.10 -6.16
N LYS A 25 22.36 -4.70 -5.20
CA LYS A 25 22.19 -3.51 -4.36
C LYS A 25 22.44 -2.28 -5.23
N SER A 26 21.42 -1.50 -5.57
CA SER A 26 21.59 -0.15 -6.12
C SER A 26 20.57 0.81 -5.50
N SER A 27 21.10 1.79 -4.79
CA SER A 27 20.41 2.79 -3.98
C SER A 27 19.91 3.94 -4.86
N ILE A 28 18.69 3.83 -5.40
CA ILE A 28 17.86 4.96 -5.86
C ILE A 28 16.42 4.60 -5.47
N ALA A 29 15.59 5.58 -5.14
CA ALA A 29 14.23 5.45 -4.60
C ALA A 29 13.19 4.81 -5.56
N THR A 30 13.56 3.73 -6.23
CA THR A 30 12.72 2.69 -6.82
C THR A 30 12.85 1.46 -5.91
N GLY A 31 12.48 1.62 -4.64
CA GLY A 31 12.54 0.52 -3.67
C GLY A 31 11.57 -0.57 -4.08
N ALA A 32 12.06 -1.80 -4.21
CA ALA A 32 11.19 -2.95 -4.42
C ALA A 32 10.09 -3.00 -3.34
N VAL A 33 8.91 -3.49 -3.72
CA VAL A 33 7.79 -3.66 -2.78
C VAL A 33 8.26 -4.47 -1.57
N GLN A 34 8.11 -3.91 -0.37
CA GLN A 34 8.49 -4.59 0.88
C GLN A 34 7.34 -5.47 1.34
N TRP A 35 7.33 -6.69 0.83
CA TRP A 35 6.25 -7.64 1.05
C TRP A 35 6.04 -7.98 2.53
N GLU A 36 7.10 -7.92 3.34
CA GLU A 36 7.00 -8.17 4.78
C GLU A 36 6.04 -7.17 5.47
N SER A 37 6.07 -5.90 5.07
CA SER A 37 5.18 -4.86 5.60
C SER A 37 3.74 -5.05 5.13
N ALA A 38 3.53 -5.43 3.87
CA ALA A 38 2.20 -5.77 3.35
C ALA A 38 1.60 -6.97 4.08
N CYS A 39 2.40 -8.01 4.31
CA CYS A 39 2.00 -9.20 5.06
C CYS A 39 1.68 -8.87 6.52
N ARG A 40 2.48 -8.03 7.17
CA ARG A 40 2.22 -7.57 8.53
C ARG A 40 0.89 -6.83 8.59
N ALA A 41 0.65 -5.88 7.69
CA ALA A 41 -0.61 -5.15 7.63
C ALA A 41 -1.79 -6.10 7.46
N ALA A 42 -1.72 -7.06 6.53
CA ALA A 42 -2.78 -8.02 6.29
C ALA A 42 -3.07 -8.92 7.51
N ARG A 43 -2.04 -9.32 8.27
CA ARG A 43 -2.19 -10.12 9.49
C ARG A 43 -2.76 -9.32 10.65
N GLN A 44 -2.36 -8.06 10.77
CA GLN A 44 -2.71 -7.20 11.90
C GLN A 44 -4.01 -6.41 11.67
N ILE A 45 -4.56 -6.40 10.45
CA ILE A 45 -5.73 -5.57 10.09
C ILE A 45 -6.94 -5.79 11.00
N ARG A 46 -7.08 -7.01 11.54
CA ARG A 46 -8.14 -7.42 12.48
C ARG A 46 -7.71 -7.38 13.96
N ASP A 47 -6.55 -6.84 14.31
CA ASP A 47 -6.19 -6.61 15.72
C ASP A 47 -6.86 -5.30 16.20
N PRO A 48 -7.64 -5.30 17.31
CA PRO A 48 -8.23 -4.08 17.87
C PRO A 48 -7.22 -2.98 18.20
N ASN A 49 -5.98 -3.33 18.56
CA ASN A 49 -4.91 -2.38 18.86
C ASN A 49 -4.20 -1.86 17.60
N TYR A 50 -4.49 -2.46 16.43
CA TYR A 50 -3.89 -2.04 15.17
C TYR A 50 -4.61 -0.84 14.58
N THR A 51 -4.03 0.33 14.84
CA THR A 51 -4.61 1.62 14.47
C THR A 51 -4.44 1.93 12.98
N LEU A 52 -5.30 2.81 12.45
CA LEU A 52 -5.18 3.34 11.09
C LEU A 52 -3.80 3.97 10.80
N ARG A 53 -3.19 4.59 11.82
CA ARG A 53 -1.82 5.15 11.70
C ARG A 53 -0.80 4.06 11.43
N MET A 54 -0.88 2.94 12.14
CA MET A 54 0.01 1.78 11.92
C MET A 54 -0.21 1.19 10.53
N PHE A 55 -1.46 1.07 10.09
CA PHE A 55 -1.79 0.65 8.73
C PHE A 55 -1.16 1.56 7.66
N TYR A 56 -1.29 2.87 7.81
CA TYR A 56 -0.69 3.83 6.88
C TYR A 56 0.84 3.74 6.86
N THR A 57 1.47 3.56 8.03
CA THR A 57 2.91 3.30 8.10
C THR A 57 3.29 2.05 7.32
N ASP A 58 2.60 0.94 7.52
CA ASP A 58 2.89 -0.33 6.83
C ASP A 58 2.71 -0.21 5.31
N VAL A 59 1.67 0.50 4.86
CA VAL A 59 1.45 0.81 3.44
C VAL A 59 2.63 1.60 2.85
N ARG A 60 3.12 2.63 3.56
CA ARG A 60 4.27 3.42 3.07
C ARG A 60 5.57 2.63 3.02
N HIS A 61 5.76 1.70 3.95
CA HIS A 61 6.93 0.81 3.93
C HIS A 61 6.80 -0.25 2.83
N ALA A 62 5.59 -0.82 2.66
CA ALA A 62 5.30 -1.81 1.62
C ALA A 62 5.48 -1.24 0.22
N PHE A 63 5.01 -0.01 -0.01
CA PHE A 63 4.96 0.64 -1.32
C PHE A 63 5.73 1.98 -1.29
N PRO A 64 7.07 1.94 -1.22
CA PRO A 64 7.89 3.16 -1.19
C PRO A 64 7.72 4.03 -2.45
N GLU A 65 7.31 3.43 -3.57
CA GLU A 65 6.99 4.12 -4.83
C GLU A 65 5.84 5.11 -4.69
N LEU A 66 4.97 4.98 -3.67
CA LEU A 66 3.92 5.96 -3.41
C LEU A 66 4.50 7.36 -3.14
N ALA A 67 5.74 7.45 -2.65
CA ALA A 67 6.44 8.72 -2.48
C ALA A 67 6.75 9.42 -3.81
N LEU A 68 6.85 8.68 -4.92
CA LEU A 68 7.11 9.25 -6.25
C LEU A 68 5.94 10.09 -6.76
N TYR A 69 4.70 9.77 -6.37
CA TYR A 69 3.54 10.61 -6.66
C TYR A 69 3.59 11.98 -5.96
N MET A 70 4.31 12.05 -4.83
CA MET A 70 4.49 13.30 -4.07
C MET A 70 5.79 14.02 -4.42
N ALA A 71 6.71 13.35 -5.12
CA ALA A 71 7.94 13.97 -5.60
C ALA A 71 7.58 15.01 -6.68
N ARG A 72 7.66 16.29 -6.31
CA ARG A 72 7.55 17.39 -7.28
C ARG A 72 8.68 17.21 -8.29
N ARG A 73 8.35 16.87 -9.55
CA ARG A 73 9.32 16.93 -10.64
C ARG A 73 9.78 18.39 -10.76
N VAL A 74 11.01 18.68 -10.36
CA VAL A 74 11.62 20.01 -10.48
C VAL A 74 12.04 20.29 -11.92
N GLU A 75 12.03 19.28 -12.78
CA GLU A 75 12.43 19.40 -14.17
C GLU A 75 11.19 19.26 -15.05
N HIS A 76 10.64 20.40 -15.46
CA HIS A 76 10.40 20.74 -16.86
C HIS A 76 9.91 22.20 -16.93
N GLN A 77 10.80 23.06 -17.44
CA GLN A 77 10.42 24.34 -18.01
C GLN A 77 9.29 24.13 -19.03
N ALA A 78 8.26 24.96 -18.93
CA ALA A 78 7.30 25.30 -19.97
C ALA A 78 6.94 24.19 -20.98
N GLY A 79 5.85 23.47 -20.68
CA GLY A 79 5.09 22.73 -21.69
C GLY A 79 5.00 21.25 -21.42
N THR A 80 3.79 20.79 -21.13
CA THR A 80 3.33 19.41 -21.33
C THR A 80 4.12 18.33 -20.58
N VAL A 81 3.87 18.22 -19.27
CA VAL A 81 3.77 16.89 -18.65
C VAL A 81 2.30 16.69 -18.27
N ASP A 82 1.44 16.77 -19.29
CA ASP A 82 0.09 16.24 -19.17
C ASP A 82 0.24 14.73 -19.00
N MET A 83 -0.02 14.25 -17.77
CA MET A 83 -0.55 12.90 -17.68
C MET A 83 -1.78 12.87 -18.58
N THR A 84 -1.81 11.94 -19.53
CA THR A 84 -2.77 11.83 -20.65
C THR A 84 -4.26 11.79 -20.23
N SER A 85 -4.56 11.86 -18.94
CA SER A 85 -5.88 11.83 -18.30
C SER A 85 -6.30 13.15 -17.62
N GLY A 86 -5.46 14.19 -17.56
CA GLY A 86 -5.78 15.46 -16.89
C GLY A 86 -5.78 15.40 -15.35
N ILE A 87 -5.18 14.35 -14.79
CA ILE A 87 -5.14 14.07 -13.35
C ILE A 87 -3.74 14.37 -12.81
N THR A 88 -3.65 15.08 -11.69
CA THR A 88 -2.34 15.37 -11.08
C THR A 88 -1.79 14.13 -10.34
N PRO A 89 -0.46 13.97 -10.24
CA PRO A 89 0.14 12.90 -9.43
C PRO A 89 -0.36 12.88 -7.98
N ALA A 90 -0.64 14.06 -7.41
CA ALA A 90 -1.22 14.19 -6.08
C ALA A 90 -2.65 13.62 -6.00
N ASP A 91 -3.45 13.74 -7.06
CA ASP A 91 -4.79 13.14 -7.15
C ASP A 91 -4.72 11.61 -7.26
N GLU A 92 -3.76 11.08 -8.01
CA GLU A 92 -3.49 9.64 -8.09
C GLU A 92 -3.08 9.08 -6.72
N TYR A 93 -2.18 9.78 -6.01
CA TYR A 93 -1.78 9.43 -4.64
C TYR A 93 -2.98 9.38 -3.70
N ARG A 94 -3.82 10.43 -3.69
CA ARG A 94 -5.00 10.51 -2.82
C ARG A 94 -5.99 9.39 -3.11
N ARG A 95 -6.26 9.08 -4.38
CA ARG A 95 -7.16 7.98 -4.75
C ARG A 95 -6.60 6.63 -4.34
N THR A 96 -5.30 6.40 -4.55
CA THR A 96 -4.64 5.14 -4.18
C THR A 96 -4.66 4.92 -2.66
N VAL A 97 -4.24 5.92 -1.86
CA VAL A 97 -4.26 5.81 -0.40
C VAL A 97 -5.69 5.72 0.13
N GLY A 98 -6.63 6.47 -0.46
CA GLY A 98 -8.05 6.40 -0.12
C GLY A 98 -8.63 5.00 -0.33
N ALA A 99 -8.31 4.34 -1.46
CA ALA A 99 -8.73 2.97 -1.71
C ALA A 99 -8.18 1.99 -0.66
N LEU A 100 -6.93 2.15 -0.23
CA LEU A 100 -6.34 1.32 0.82
C LEU A 100 -7.00 1.55 2.19
N PHE A 101 -7.43 2.77 2.51
CA PHE A 101 -8.23 3.04 3.72
C PHE A 101 -9.62 2.42 3.65
N CYS A 102 -10.27 2.42 2.48
CA CYS A 102 -11.50 1.68 2.29
C CYS A 102 -11.31 0.19 2.57
N VAL A 103 -10.20 -0.42 2.11
CA VAL A 103 -9.87 -1.81 2.43
C VAL A 103 -9.67 -2.02 3.94
N TYR A 104 -8.97 -1.11 4.62
CA TYR A 104 -8.82 -1.14 6.09
C TYR A 104 -10.17 -1.15 6.81
N TRP A 105 -11.09 -0.25 6.44
CA TRP A 105 -12.41 -0.18 7.07
C TRP A 105 -13.30 -1.39 6.72
N LEU A 106 -13.28 -1.84 5.47
CA LEU A 106 -14.04 -3.02 5.04
C LEU A 106 -13.57 -4.29 5.76
N ALA A 107 -12.26 -4.46 5.96
CA ALA A 107 -11.69 -5.59 6.69
C ALA A 107 -12.06 -5.62 8.18
N ARG A 108 -12.58 -4.52 8.71
CA ARG A 108 -12.93 -4.33 10.13
C ARG A 108 -14.41 -4.02 10.38
N ILE A 109 -15.26 -4.12 9.35
CA ILE A 109 -16.66 -3.70 9.42
C ILE A 109 -17.48 -4.43 10.50
N ASP A 110 -17.11 -5.68 10.81
CA ASP A 110 -17.70 -6.51 11.85
C ASP A 110 -17.09 -6.26 13.24
N MET A 111 -15.89 -5.70 13.30
CA MET A 111 -15.11 -5.47 14.52
C MET A 111 -15.37 -4.11 15.15
N ASP A 112 -15.39 -3.05 14.35
CA ASP A 112 -15.58 -1.68 14.84
C ASP A 112 -17.06 -1.37 15.16
N GLY A 113 -17.90 -2.42 15.15
CA GLY A 113 -19.34 -2.39 15.45
C GLY A 113 -20.17 -1.72 14.36
N LYS A 114 -21.50 -1.87 14.41
CA LYS A 114 -22.51 -1.22 13.52
C LYS A 114 -22.48 0.33 13.53
N ARG A 115 -21.41 0.94 14.03
CA ARG A 115 -21.22 2.38 14.25
C ARG A 115 -19.82 2.85 13.82
N ALA A 116 -19.26 2.33 12.72
CA ALA A 116 -18.33 3.10 11.91
C ALA A 116 -19.10 4.28 11.27
N ARG A 117 -19.61 5.18 12.12
CA ARG A 117 -20.28 6.40 11.70
C ARG A 117 -19.18 7.29 11.19
N CYS A 118 -19.20 7.56 9.89
CA CYS A 118 -18.68 8.82 9.37
C CYS A 118 -19.16 9.91 10.33
N ALA A 119 -18.22 10.61 10.98
CA ALA A 119 -18.56 11.76 11.80
C ALA A 119 -19.33 12.78 10.92
N PRO A 120 -20.30 13.53 11.48
CA PRO A 120 -21.07 14.54 10.76
C PRO A 120 -20.19 15.65 10.19
#